data_AF-A0A2U1PQ72-F1
#
_entry.id   AF-A0A2U1PQ72-F1
#
_cell.length_a   1.000
_cell.length_b   1.000
_cell.length_c   1.000
_cell.angle_alpha   90.00
_cell.angle_beta   90.00
_cell.angle_gamma   90.00
#
_symmetry.space_group_name_H-M   'P 1'
#
loop_
_entity.id
_entity.type
_entity.pdbx_description
1 polymer ?
#
loop_
_entity_poly.entity_id
_entity_poly.type
_entity_poly.pdbx_seq_one_letter_code
_entity_poly.pdbx_strand_id
1 'polypeptide(L)'
;MKALRAPSPVSHLSLIKTNFSKPIFNFPYTLKPHNLTHFTKPIFKTFTTITPRPFSTEPQKTEKQNDQDDEKFDWFSQWYAIMPVCDLDKRAPHGKKVMGLDVVVWWDKNDNAWKVFEDSCPHRLAPLSEGRIDQWGRLQCVYHGWCFGGSGDCKLIPQAPLDGPPVHTFKKACVAVYPSTVQNGIVWFWPNADPKYKDILSKKKPPYIPELDDPSFTCQMFNRDIPYGGCYQKLGPNRHIVGRRSLIGLGSR
;
A
#
# COMPACT_ATOMS: atom_id res chain seq x y z
N MET A 1 -9.34 28.93 -63.51
CA MET A 1 -10.43 27.93 -63.60
C MET A 1 -10.79 27.49 -62.18
N LYS A 2 -12.06 27.12 -61.99
CA LYS A 2 -12.83 27.09 -60.73
C LYS A 2 -12.19 26.34 -59.55
N ALA A 3 -12.34 26.94 -58.37
CA ALA A 3 -12.23 26.29 -57.08
C ALA A 3 -13.38 25.28 -56.87
N LEU A 4 -13.08 24.13 -56.26
CA LEU A 4 -14.08 23.19 -55.75
C LEU A 4 -13.89 23.04 -54.24
N ARG A 5 -14.79 23.69 -53.50
CA ARG A 5 -15.08 23.47 -52.08
C ARG A 5 -15.80 22.14 -51.93
N ALA A 6 -15.36 21.30 -51.00
CA ALA A 6 -16.16 20.20 -50.48
C ALA A 6 -17.07 20.70 -49.34
N PRO A 7 -18.33 20.25 -49.24
CA PRO A 7 -19.25 20.65 -48.18
C PRO A 7 -19.04 19.83 -46.89
N SER A 8 -19.03 20.52 -45.77
CA SER A 8 -19.07 19.99 -44.41
C SER A 8 -20.50 19.61 -44.00
N PRO A 9 -20.75 18.45 -43.35
CA PRO A 9 -22.04 18.15 -42.78
C PRO A 9 -22.18 18.78 -41.40
N VAL A 10 -23.10 19.75 -41.28
CA VAL A 10 -23.57 20.32 -40.02
C VAL A 10 -24.66 19.41 -39.47
N SER A 11 -24.35 18.62 -38.44
CA SER A 11 -25.36 17.90 -37.65
C SER A 11 -25.70 18.70 -36.39
N HIS A 12 -26.91 19.26 -36.40
CA HIS A 12 -27.54 19.99 -35.31
C HIS A 12 -27.88 19.00 -34.17
N LEU A 13 -27.15 19.04 -33.05
CA LEU A 13 -27.53 18.32 -31.83
C LEU A 13 -28.26 19.29 -30.88
N SER A 14 -29.56 19.09 -30.76
CA SER A 14 -30.45 19.82 -29.86
C SER A 14 -30.08 19.60 -28.39
N LEU A 15 -29.93 20.70 -27.65
CA LEU A 15 -29.83 20.73 -26.19
C LEU A 15 -31.11 20.14 -25.57
N ILE A 16 -31.03 18.93 -25.02
CA ILE A 16 -32.06 18.42 -24.11
C ILE A 16 -31.73 18.96 -22.72
N LYS A 17 -32.49 19.97 -22.28
CA LYS A 17 -32.51 20.44 -20.89
C LYS A 17 -33.21 19.40 -20.03
N THR A 18 -32.47 18.64 -19.24
CA THR A 18 -33.05 17.80 -18.19
C THR A 18 -33.16 18.60 -16.90
N ASN A 19 -34.41 18.92 -16.50
CA ASN A 19 -34.72 19.47 -15.18
C ASN A 19 -34.64 18.34 -14.15
N PHE A 20 -33.56 18.30 -13.36
CA PHE A 20 -33.48 17.43 -12.19
C PHE A 20 -33.95 18.19 -10.94
N SER A 21 -35.19 17.89 -10.54
CA SER A 21 -35.80 18.29 -9.28
C SER A 21 -35.12 17.55 -8.13
N LYS A 22 -34.62 18.28 -7.13
CA LYS A 22 -34.05 17.71 -5.90
C LYS A 22 -35.16 17.05 -5.06
N PRO A 23 -35.00 15.84 -4.52
CA PRO A 23 -35.90 15.35 -3.48
C PRO A 23 -35.57 16.04 -2.16
N ILE A 24 -36.58 16.70 -1.59
CA ILE A 24 -36.60 17.20 -0.22
C ILE A 24 -36.86 15.99 0.68
N PHE A 25 -35.84 15.53 1.42
CA PHE A 25 -36.04 14.63 2.55
C PHE A 25 -35.84 15.44 3.84
N ASN A 26 -36.97 15.85 4.43
CA ASN A 26 -37.04 16.31 5.81
C ASN A 26 -37.06 15.09 6.73
N PHE A 27 -36.04 14.93 7.57
CA PHE A 27 -36.07 14.05 8.73
C PHE A 27 -35.94 14.91 9.99
N PRO A 28 -36.93 14.91 10.91
CA PRO A 28 -36.78 15.52 12.22
C PRO A 28 -36.07 14.52 13.14
N TYR A 29 -34.78 14.69 13.38
CA TYR A 29 -34.09 13.99 14.47
C TYR A 29 -33.78 14.95 15.60
N THR A 30 -34.57 14.84 16.65
CA THR A 30 -34.40 15.50 17.93
C THR A 30 -33.25 14.84 18.68
N LEU A 31 -32.10 15.51 18.80
CA LEU A 31 -31.00 15.08 19.65
C LEU A 31 -31.23 15.59 21.08
N LYS A 32 -31.41 14.66 22.03
CA LYS A 32 -31.34 14.93 23.47
C LYS A 32 -29.86 14.94 23.92
N PRO A 33 -29.43 15.88 24.77
CA PRO A 33 -28.09 15.89 25.33
C PRO A 33 -27.97 14.85 26.46
N HIS A 34 -27.00 13.93 26.36
CA HIS A 34 -26.58 13.09 27.46
C HIS A 34 -25.23 13.58 28.01
N ASN A 35 -25.21 13.78 29.32
CA ASN A 35 -24.12 14.36 30.10
C ASN A 35 -22.83 13.53 30.07
N LEU A 36 -21.71 14.25 30.00
CA LEU A 36 -20.36 13.77 30.31
C LEU A 36 -20.29 13.25 31.75
N THR A 37 -19.85 12.00 31.93
CA THR A 37 -19.31 11.52 33.20
C THR A 37 -17.85 11.11 33.02
N HIS A 38 -17.04 11.63 33.94
CA HIS A 38 -15.60 11.62 33.97
C HIS A 38 -15.10 10.26 34.49
N PHE A 39 -14.50 9.42 33.64
CA PHE A 39 -13.88 8.16 34.08
C PHE A 39 -12.38 8.36 34.30
N THR A 40 -11.99 8.25 35.56
CA THR A 40 -10.61 8.29 36.06
C THR A 40 -9.90 6.95 35.84
N LYS A 41 -8.62 7.01 35.49
CA LYS A 41 -7.73 5.87 35.23
C LYS A 41 -7.40 5.12 36.54
N PRO A 42 -7.40 3.78 36.60
CA PRO A 42 -6.79 3.06 37.72
C PRO A 42 -5.29 2.85 37.46
N ILE A 43 -4.49 3.31 38.41
CA ILE A 43 -3.05 3.06 38.55
C ILE A 43 -2.90 1.71 39.27
N PHE A 44 -2.40 0.69 38.59
CA PHE A 44 -2.00 -0.56 39.23
C PHE A 44 -0.52 -0.47 39.62
N LYS A 45 -0.26 -0.40 40.93
CA LYS A 45 1.08 -0.59 41.53
C LYS A 45 1.19 -2.05 41.98
N THR A 46 2.01 -2.83 41.30
CA THR A 46 2.43 -4.16 41.77
C THR A 46 3.59 -4.01 42.74
N PHE A 47 3.38 -4.44 43.98
CA PHE A 47 4.44 -4.64 44.97
C PHE A 47 5.16 -5.95 44.66
N THR A 48 6.49 -5.94 44.62
CA THR A 48 7.30 -7.16 44.59
C THR A 48 8.33 -7.09 45.70
N THR A 49 8.11 -7.97 46.68
CA THR A 49 8.95 -8.22 47.84
C THR A 49 10.32 -8.76 47.40
N ILE A 50 11.37 -8.10 47.87
CA ILE A 50 12.77 -8.53 47.73
C ILE A 50 13.04 -9.62 48.77
N THR A 51 13.62 -10.74 48.35
CA THR A 51 14.25 -11.71 49.25
C THR A 51 15.59 -12.13 48.63
N PRO A 52 16.74 -11.84 49.26
CA PRO A 52 18.04 -12.23 48.72
C PRO A 52 18.43 -13.63 49.24
N ARG A 53 19.02 -14.45 48.37
CA ARG A 53 19.77 -15.66 48.75
C ARG A 53 20.95 -15.88 47.80
N PRO A 54 21.98 -16.63 48.23
CA PRO A 54 23.31 -16.06 48.40
C PRO A 54 24.23 -16.37 47.23
N PHE A 55 25.23 -15.51 47.13
CA PHE A 55 26.45 -15.66 46.36
C PHE A 55 27.12 -17.01 46.67
N SER A 56 27.34 -17.84 45.65
CA SER A 56 28.33 -18.91 45.69
C SER A 56 29.21 -18.79 44.45
N THR A 57 30.46 -18.47 44.73
CA THR A 57 31.57 -18.37 43.80
C THR A 57 32.12 -19.77 43.59
N GLU A 58 32.06 -20.30 42.37
CA GLU A 58 32.99 -21.33 41.92
C GLU A 58 33.36 -21.07 40.44
N PRO A 59 34.63 -21.25 40.06
CA PRO A 59 35.15 -20.71 38.82
C PRO A 59 34.78 -21.62 37.63
N GLN A 60 33.90 -21.13 36.76
CA GLN A 60 33.62 -21.81 35.50
C GLN A 60 34.76 -21.59 34.50
N LYS A 61 35.40 -22.72 34.21
CA LYS A 61 36.38 -22.96 33.15
C LYS A 61 35.85 -22.44 31.82
N THR A 62 36.68 -21.67 31.12
CA THR A 62 36.37 -21.06 29.82
C THR A 62 36.14 -22.14 28.76
N GLU A 63 34.89 -22.51 28.55
CA GLU A 63 34.46 -23.23 27.36
C GLU A 63 34.07 -22.17 26.31
N LYS A 64 34.75 -22.20 25.16
CA LYS A 64 34.37 -21.39 24.00
C LYS A 64 32.98 -21.85 23.56
N GLN A 65 31.95 -21.11 23.96
CA GLN A 65 30.64 -21.21 23.34
C GLN A 65 30.77 -20.64 21.93
N ASN A 66 30.57 -21.52 20.94
CA ASN A 66 30.15 -21.06 19.62
C ASN A 66 28.75 -20.48 19.81
N ASP A 67 28.68 -19.17 19.99
CA ASP A 67 27.45 -18.40 19.89
C ASP A 67 26.98 -18.54 18.44
N GLN A 68 26.10 -19.51 18.18
CA GLN A 68 25.25 -19.44 17.01
C GLN A 68 24.36 -18.23 17.23
N ASP A 69 24.64 -17.15 16.50
CA ASP A 69 23.79 -15.97 16.46
C ASP A 69 22.35 -16.43 16.16
N ASP A 70 21.48 -16.36 17.16
CA ASP A 70 20.02 -16.41 16.98
C ASP A 70 19.60 -15.15 16.19
N GLU A 71 19.89 -15.14 14.89
CA GLU A 71 19.54 -14.03 14.00
C GLU A 71 18.01 -13.88 14.00
N LYS A 72 17.54 -12.86 14.73
CA LYS A 72 16.13 -12.50 14.78
C LYS A 72 15.64 -12.18 13.37
N PHE A 73 14.67 -12.95 12.90
CA PHE A 73 14.06 -12.75 11.58
C PHE A 73 13.47 -11.35 11.44
N ASP A 74 14.00 -10.56 10.51
CA ASP A 74 13.48 -9.25 10.15
C ASP A 74 12.39 -9.38 9.07
N TRP A 75 11.14 -9.23 9.51
CA TRP A 75 9.95 -9.22 8.66
C TRP A 75 9.96 -8.10 7.63
N PHE A 76 10.66 -6.98 7.87
CA PHE A 76 10.71 -5.86 6.93
C PHE A 76 11.85 -5.97 5.90
N SER A 77 12.65 -7.03 5.99
CA SER A 77 13.78 -7.29 5.10
C SER A 77 13.57 -8.53 4.20
N GLN A 78 12.34 -8.71 3.71
CA GLN A 78 11.95 -9.82 2.84
C GLN A 78 11.04 -9.35 1.68
N TRP A 79 10.98 -10.15 0.62
CA TRP A 79 10.06 -9.93 -0.50
C TRP A 79 8.70 -10.54 -0.22
N TYR A 80 7.64 -9.76 -0.46
CA TYR A 80 6.26 -10.20 -0.30
C TYR A 80 5.48 -10.04 -1.59
N ALA A 81 4.72 -11.07 -1.95
CA ALA A 81 3.80 -11.04 -3.07
C ALA A 81 2.55 -10.22 -2.70
N ILE A 82 2.20 -9.23 -3.52
CA ILE A 82 0.99 -8.42 -3.32
C ILE A 82 -0.18 -9.03 -4.11
N MET A 83 -0.06 -9.05 -5.43
CA MET A 83 -1.14 -9.33 -6.36
C MET A 83 -0.59 -9.96 -7.65
N PRO A 84 -1.31 -10.89 -8.28
CA PRO A 84 -0.98 -11.31 -9.63
C PRO A 84 -1.31 -10.19 -10.63
N VAL A 85 -0.49 -10.05 -11.68
CA VAL A 85 -0.63 -8.99 -12.69
C VAL A 85 -1.91 -9.16 -13.50
N CYS A 86 -2.40 -10.39 -13.68
CA CYS A 86 -3.65 -10.66 -14.39
C CYS A 86 -4.90 -10.07 -13.70
N ASP A 87 -4.84 -9.84 -12.39
CA ASP A 87 -5.96 -9.29 -11.60
C ASP A 87 -5.89 -7.76 -11.46
N LEU A 88 -4.89 -7.12 -12.07
CA LEU A 88 -4.68 -5.67 -11.97
C LEU A 88 -5.12 -4.95 -13.26
N ASP A 89 -5.94 -3.91 -13.11
CA ASP A 89 -6.27 -3.00 -14.21
C ASP A 89 -5.23 -1.85 -14.29
N LYS A 90 -4.56 -1.70 -15.44
CA LYS A 90 -3.61 -0.60 -15.67
C LYS A 90 -4.25 0.80 -15.62
N ARG A 91 -5.59 0.89 -15.62
CA ARG A 91 -6.33 2.15 -15.63
C ARG A 91 -6.67 2.67 -14.24
N ALA A 92 -6.57 1.83 -13.22
CA ALA A 92 -6.96 2.15 -11.86
C ALA A 92 -5.86 1.83 -10.83
N PRO A 93 -5.71 2.61 -9.76
CA PRO A 93 -4.93 2.20 -8.62
C PRO A 93 -5.66 1.13 -7.80
N HIS A 94 -4.90 0.22 -7.18
CA HIS A 94 -5.42 -0.93 -6.43
C HIS A 94 -4.88 -0.90 -5.00
N GLY A 95 -5.77 -0.66 -4.03
CA GLY A 95 -5.43 -0.68 -2.61
C GLY A 95 -5.30 -2.10 -2.08
N LYS A 96 -4.23 -2.37 -1.33
CA LYS A 96 -3.97 -3.64 -0.66
C LYS A 96 -3.35 -3.36 0.71
N LYS A 97 -3.63 -4.20 1.70
CA LYS A 97 -2.86 -4.19 2.95
C LYS A 97 -1.99 -5.42 3.00
N VAL A 98 -0.71 -5.30 3.30
CA VAL A 98 0.19 -6.44 3.46
C VAL A 98 1.04 -6.21 4.71
N MET A 99 1.01 -7.16 5.66
CA MET A 99 1.70 -7.00 6.96
C MET A 99 1.30 -5.75 7.74
N GLY A 100 0.04 -5.35 7.62
CA GLY A 100 -0.53 -4.19 8.31
C GLY A 100 -0.26 -2.88 7.57
N LEU A 101 0.62 -2.88 6.57
CA LEU A 101 0.94 -1.72 5.73
C LEU A 101 -0.13 -1.57 4.65
N ASP A 102 -0.74 -0.39 4.56
CA ASP A 102 -1.61 -0.03 3.44
C ASP A 102 -0.75 0.44 2.28
N VAL A 103 -0.87 -0.25 1.15
CA VAL A 103 -0.11 0.00 -0.07
C VAL A 103 -1.04 0.14 -1.28
N VAL A 104 -0.64 0.95 -2.23
CA VAL A 104 -1.33 1.11 -3.50
C VAL A 104 -0.46 0.58 -4.63
N VAL A 105 -1.00 -0.38 -5.39
CA VAL A 105 -0.40 -0.88 -6.63
C VAL A 105 -1.03 -0.12 -7.80
N TRP A 106 -0.20 0.52 -8.62
CA TRP A 106 -0.71 1.32 -9.74
C TRP A 106 0.24 1.26 -10.93
N TRP A 107 -0.29 1.53 -12.13
CA TRP A 107 0.47 1.49 -13.37
C TRP A 107 0.98 2.89 -13.73
N ASP A 108 2.30 3.08 -13.71
CA ASP A 108 2.92 4.29 -14.22
C ASP A 108 3.05 4.19 -15.75
N LYS A 109 2.31 5.04 -16.46
CA LYS A 109 2.34 5.06 -17.93
C LYS A 109 3.63 5.66 -18.48
N ASN A 110 4.34 6.48 -17.70
CA ASN A 110 5.58 7.10 -18.14
C ASN A 110 6.74 6.10 -18.09
N ASP A 111 6.79 5.29 -17.03
CA ASP A 111 7.80 4.25 -16.86
C ASP A 111 7.39 2.89 -17.47
N ASN A 112 6.14 2.74 -17.91
CA ASN A 112 5.54 1.47 -18.34
C ASN A 112 5.77 0.34 -17.32
N ALA A 113 5.56 0.65 -16.04
CA ALA A 113 5.85 -0.27 -14.95
C ALA A 113 4.80 -0.19 -13.84
N TRP A 114 4.58 -1.32 -13.16
CA TRP A 114 3.84 -1.34 -11.91
C TRP A 114 4.68 -0.72 -10.80
N LYS A 115 4.05 0.16 -10.01
CA LYS A 115 4.65 0.83 -8.85
C LYS A 115 3.84 0.50 -7.60
N VAL A 116 4.52 0.49 -6.46
CA VAL A 116 3.91 0.23 -5.14
C VAL A 116 4.25 1.38 -4.22
N PHE A 117 3.26 2.16 -3.83
CA PHE A 117 3.42 3.27 -2.88
C PHE A 117 2.74 2.96 -1.56
N GLU A 118 3.07 3.72 -0.52
CA GLU A 118 2.23 3.83 0.65
C GLU A 118 0.86 4.40 0.25
N ASP A 119 -0.23 3.79 0.73
CA ASP A 119 -1.59 4.19 0.39
C ASP A 119 -2.07 5.39 1.22
N SER A 120 -1.25 6.45 1.26
CA SER A 120 -1.49 7.62 2.07
C SER A 120 -0.92 8.87 1.41
N CYS A 121 -1.80 9.81 1.06
CA CYS A 121 -1.40 11.07 0.47
C CYS A 121 -0.69 11.96 1.51
N PRO A 122 0.54 12.46 1.26
CA PRO A 122 1.29 13.25 2.24
C PRO A 122 0.64 14.59 2.62
N HIS A 123 -0.39 15.03 1.88
CA HIS A 123 -1.14 16.24 2.20
C HIS A 123 -2.07 16.07 3.40
N ARG A 124 -2.98 15.08 3.35
CA ARG A 124 -4.02 14.84 4.39
C ARG A 124 -4.37 13.37 4.57
N LEU A 125 -3.43 12.48 4.25
CA LEU A 125 -3.51 11.03 4.46
C LEU A 125 -4.68 10.34 3.76
N ALA A 126 -5.25 10.97 2.73
CA ALA A 126 -6.28 10.34 1.92
C ALA A 126 -5.69 9.12 1.17
N PRO A 127 -6.43 8.01 1.08
CA PRO A 127 -5.98 6.83 0.35
C PRO A 127 -5.76 7.18 -1.12
N LEU A 128 -4.59 6.83 -1.64
CA LEU A 128 -4.24 7.03 -3.04
C LEU A 128 -4.88 5.98 -3.94
N SER A 129 -5.25 4.83 -3.38
CA SER A 129 -6.01 3.76 -4.01
C SER A 129 -7.42 4.17 -4.42
N GLU A 130 -8.01 5.17 -3.76
CA GLU A 130 -9.28 5.78 -4.18
C GLU A 130 -9.10 6.85 -5.27
N GLY A 131 -7.85 7.11 -5.66
CA GLY A 131 -7.49 8.05 -6.71
C GLY A 131 -7.72 7.52 -8.12
N ARG A 132 -6.99 8.11 -9.08
CA ARG A 132 -7.04 7.71 -10.49
C ARG A 132 -5.69 7.91 -11.16
N ILE A 133 -5.52 7.32 -12.34
CA ILE A 133 -4.42 7.65 -13.23
C ILE A 133 -4.82 8.85 -14.08
N ASP A 134 -4.10 9.96 -13.99
CA ASP A 134 -4.41 11.16 -14.75
C ASP A 134 -4.07 11.01 -16.24
N GLN A 135 -4.44 12.02 -17.04
CA GLN A 135 -4.19 12.03 -18.48
C GLN A 135 -2.70 12.08 -18.84
N TRP A 136 -1.82 12.45 -17.90
CA TRP A 136 -0.36 12.45 -18.05
C TRP A 136 0.28 11.19 -17.46
N GLY A 137 -0.52 10.18 -17.07
CA GLY A 137 -0.02 8.91 -16.59
C GLY A 137 0.47 8.91 -15.15
N ARG A 138 0.12 9.91 -14.34
CA ARG A 138 0.52 10.05 -12.93
C ARG A 138 -0.57 9.55 -11.99
N LEU A 139 -0.19 9.16 -10.78
CA LEU A 139 -1.15 8.82 -9.75
C LEU A 139 -1.74 10.09 -9.14
N GLN A 140 -3.04 10.30 -9.29
CA GLN A 140 -3.75 11.48 -8.79
C GLN A 140 -4.61 11.13 -7.58
N CYS A 141 -4.37 11.83 -6.47
CA CYS A 141 -5.14 11.70 -5.24
C CYS A 141 -6.59 12.19 -5.43
N VAL A 142 -7.56 11.43 -4.91
CA VAL A 142 -9.00 11.75 -4.98
C VAL A 142 -9.37 13.05 -4.28
N TYR A 143 -8.64 13.41 -3.21
CA TYR A 143 -9.09 14.49 -2.33
C TYR A 143 -8.88 15.88 -2.93
N HIS A 144 -7.63 16.23 -3.23
CA HIS A 144 -7.27 17.55 -3.77
C HIS A 144 -6.57 17.46 -5.13
N GLY A 145 -6.50 16.28 -5.74
CA GLY A 145 -5.94 16.14 -7.09
C GLY A 145 -4.42 16.28 -7.16
N TRP A 146 -3.69 16.16 -6.05
CA TRP A 146 -2.23 16.09 -6.06
C TRP A 146 -1.78 14.91 -6.92
N CYS A 147 -0.83 15.14 -7.83
CA CYS A 147 -0.33 14.11 -8.74
C CYS A 147 1.11 13.71 -8.40
N PHE A 148 1.37 12.42 -8.41
CA PHE A 148 2.67 11.82 -8.10
C PHE A 148 3.22 11.02 -9.28
N GLY A 149 4.52 11.16 -9.57
CA GLY A 149 5.22 10.31 -10.54
C GLY A 149 5.67 8.97 -9.93
N GLY A 150 6.17 8.05 -10.75
CA GLY A 150 6.63 6.71 -10.32
C GLY A 150 7.75 6.66 -9.29
N SER A 151 8.49 7.77 -9.12
CA SER A 151 9.51 7.93 -8.07
C SER A 151 8.93 8.48 -6.75
N GLY A 152 7.61 8.69 -6.68
CA GLY A 152 6.89 9.24 -5.53
C GLY A 152 6.94 10.76 -5.43
N ASP A 153 7.59 11.42 -6.37
CA ASP A 153 7.74 12.86 -6.36
C ASP A 153 6.44 13.57 -6.76
N CYS A 154 6.12 14.66 -6.06
CA CYS A 154 4.93 15.45 -6.36
C CYS A 154 5.17 16.26 -7.64
N LYS A 155 4.40 15.95 -8.68
CA LYS A 155 4.50 16.60 -10.00
C LYS A 155 3.55 17.76 -10.17
N LEU A 156 2.42 17.75 -9.47
CA LEU A 156 1.40 18.79 -9.60
C LEU A 156 0.59 18.92 -8.31
N ILE A 157 0.43 20.17 -7.86
CA ILE A 157 -0.48 20.57 -6.80
C ILE A 157 -1.45 21.59 -7.41
N PRO A 158 -2.68 21.20 -7.80
CA PRO A 158 -3.60 22.09 -8.50
C PRO A 158 -3.93 23.41 -7.78
N GLN A 159 -3.77 23.45 -6.46
CA GLN A 159 -4.13 24.55 -5.57
C GLN A 159 -2.93 25.45 -5.26
N ALA A 160 -1.71 25.06 -5.69
CA ALA A 160 -0.54 25.89 -5.51
C ALA A 160 -0.56 27.02 -6.55
N PRO A 161 -0.38 28.30 -6.15
CA PRO A 161 -0.28 29.40 -7.09
C PRO A 161 0.99 29.27 -7.93
N LEU A 162 0.91 29.67 -9.20
CA LEU A 162 2.04 29.60 -10.15
C LEU A 162 3.24 30.44 -9.69
N ASP A 163 2.97 31.61 -9.10
CA ASP A 163 3.99 32.53 -8.56
C ASP A 163 4.35 32.25 -7.10
N GLY A 164 3.85 31.15 -6.53
CA GLY A 164 4.12 30.75 -5.15
C GLY A 164 5.44 30.00 -4.97
N PRO A 165 5.82 29.71 -3.72
CA PRO A 165 6.91 28.79 -3.43
C PRO A 165 6.66 27.43 -4.12
N PRO A 166 7.70 26.75 -4.65
CA PRO A 166 7.55 25.50 -5.38
C PRO A 166 7.31 24.32 -4.43
N VAL A 167 6.15 24.28 -3.76
CA VAL A 167 5.81 23.31 -2.70
C VAL A 167 5.95 21.86 -3.14
N HIS A 168 5.67 21.58 -4.43
CA HIS A 168 5.80 20.26 -5.03
C HIS A 168 7.24 19.70 -5.00
N THR A 169 8.26 20.56 -4.87
CA THR A 169 9.68 20.15 -4.78
C THR A 169 10.11 19.71 -3.39
N PHE A 170 9.30 19.97 -2.35
CA PHE A 170 9.66 19.62 -0.99
C PHE A 170 9.59 18.11 -0.77
N LYS A 171 10.56 17.54 -0.05
CA LYS A 171 10.56 16.11 0.30
C LYS A 171 9.31 15.66 1.04
N LYS A 172 8.70 16.55 1.83
CA LYS A 172 7.44 16.30 2.55
C LYS A 172 6.22 16.19 1.62
N ALA A 173 6.32 16.69 0.39
CA ALA A 173 5.28 16.54 -0.62
C ALA A 173 5.39 15.21 -1.37
N CYS A 174 6.50 14.47 -1.25
CA CYS A 174 6.67 13.17 -1.89
C CYS A 174 5.97 12.07 -1.10
N VAL A 175 5.39 11.11 -1.83
CA VAL A 175 4.83 9.88 -1.25
C VAL A 175 5.95 8.84 -1.05
N ALA A 176 5.83 8.01 -0.02
CA ALA A 176 6.75 6.90 0.20
C ALA A 176 6.58 5.82 -0.88
N VAL A 177 7.70 5.37 -1.43
CA VAL A 177 7.75 4.37 -2.51
C VAL A 177 8.42 3.11 -1.99
N TYR A 178 7.76 1.97 -2.17
CA TYR A 178 8.34 0.67 -1.85
C TYR A 178 9.08 0.12 -3.06
N PRO A 179 10.32 -0.39 -2.88
CA PRO A 179 10.99 -1.16 -3.92
C PRO A 179 10.08 -2.31 -4.37
N SER A 180 9.85 -2.41 -5.67
CA SER A 180 8.89 -3.36 -6.23
C SER A 180 9.36 -3.87 -7.58
N THR A 181 8.94 -5.08 -7.92
CA THR A 181 9.24 -5.71 -9.21
C THR A 181 8.14 -6.68 -9.60
N VAL A 182 8.05 -6.98 -10.90
CA VAL A 182 7.22 -8.05 -11.41
C VAL A 182 8.09 -9.27 -11.70
N GLN A 183 7.74 -10.41 -11.11
CA GLN A 183 8.40 -11.69 -11.37
C GLN A 183 7.37 -12.81 -11.32
N ASN A 184 7.45 -13.75 -12.27
CA ASN A 184 6.49 -14.85 -12.45
C ASN A 184 5.01 -14.38 -12.47
N GLY A 185 4.74 -13.26 -13.17
CA GLY A 185 3.39 -12.68 -13.26
C GLY A 185 2.85 -12.09 -11.96
N ILE A 186 3.69 -11.88 -10.93
CA ILE A 186 3.30 -11.38 -9.61
C ILE A 186 3.98 -10.04 -9.35
N VAL A 187 3.24 -9.09 -8.77
CA VAL A 187 3.83 -7.87 -8.20
C VAL A 187 4.38 -8.19 -6.82
N TRP A 188 5.69 -8.05 -6.67
CA TRP A 188 6.43 -8.19 -5.42
C TRP A 188 6.81 -6.82 -4.88
N PHE A 189 6.82 -6.67 -3.55
CA PHE A 189 7.37 -5.49 -2.90
C PHE A 189 8.25 -5.84 -1.70
N TRP A 190 9.14 -4.90 -1.41
CA TRP A 190 9.94 -4.86 -0.20
C TRP A 190 9.30 -3.87 0.79
N PRO A 191 8.90 -4.30 1.99
CA PRO A 191 8.07 -3.53 2.94
C PRO A 191 8.89 -2.47 3.70
N ASN A 192 9.90 -1.88 3.07
CA ASN A 192 10.71 -0.81 3.64
C ASN A 192 10.97 0.24 2.55
N ALA A 193 10.49 1.46 2.81
CA ALA A 193 10.59 2.61 1.89
C ALA A 193 11.87 3.45 2.10
N ASP A 194 12.78 3.04 2.99
CA ASP A 194 14.02 3.76 3.22
C ASP A 194 14.85 3.85 1.93
N PRO A 195 15.46 5.01 1.62
CA PRO A 195 16.25 5.19 0.40
C PRO A 195 17.41 4.19 0.22
N LYS A 196 17.91 3.59 1.31
CA LYS A 196 18.97 2.55 1.28
C LYS A 196 18.55 1.27 0.54
N TYR A 197 17.25 1.01 0.42
CA TYR A 197 16.71 -0.21 -0.21
C TYR A 197 16.24 0.02 -1.65
N LYS A 198 16.46 1.20 -2.24
CA LYS A 198 16.10 1.44 -3.65
C LYS A 198 16.73 0.41 -4.60
N ASP A 199 17.98 0.03 -4.33
CA ASP A 199 18.73 -0.95 -5.15
C ASP A 199 18.64 -2.39 -4.60
N ILE A 200 17.65 -2.69 -3.75
CA ILE A 200 17.52 -4.02 -3.13
C ILE A 200 17.37 -5.14 -4.16
N LEU A 201 16.75 -4.84 -5.31
CA LEU A 201 16.59 -5.79 -6.42
C LEU A 201 17.91 -6.36 -6.94
N SER A 202 18.98 -5.58 -6.90
CA SER A 202 20.32 -6.03 -7.32
C SER A 202 20.98 -6.94 -6.28
N LYS A 203 20.63 -6.77 -5.00
CA LYS A 203 21.23 -7.53 -3.88
C LYS A 203 20.45 -8.82 -3.60
N LYS A 204 19.13 -8.73 -3.60
CA LYS A 204 18.22 -9.83 -3.27
C LYS A 204 17.01 -9.74 -4.19
N LYS A 205 16.82 -10.76 -5.02
CA LYS A 205 15.63 -10.89 -5.87
C LYS A 205 14.51 -11.63 -5.11
N PRO A 206 13.24 -11.42 -5.48
CA PRO A 206 12.16 -12.28 -4.99
C PRO A 206 12.41 -13.74 -5.41
N PRO A 207 11.84 -14.71 -4.68
CA PRO A 207 11.97 -16.12 -5.02
C PRO A 207 11.46 -16.39 -6.44
N TYR A 208 12.29 -17.05 -7.25
CA TYR A 208 11.95 -17.41 -8.62
C TYR A 208 11.41 -18.83 -8.67
N ILE A 209 10.29 -19.02 -9.36
CA ILE A 209 9.61 -20.31 -9.49
C ILE A 209 9.57 -20.63 -11.00
N PRO A 210 10.49 -21.47 -11.51
CA PRO A 210 10.59 -21.78 -12.94
C PRO A 210 9.30 -22.33 -13.56
N GLU A 211 8.52 -23.08 -12.77
CA GLU A 211 7.29 -23.74 -13.19
C GLU A 211 6.18 -22.73 -13.56
N LEU A 212 6.26 -21.50 -13.08
CA LEU A 212 5.30 -20.45 -13.43
C LEU A 212 5.54 -19.86 -14.83
N ASP A 213 6.76 -20.01 -15.36
CA ASP A 213 7.14 -19.49 -16.67
C ASP A 213 7.13 -20.59 -17.76
N ASP A 214 7.03 -21.86 -17.36
CA ASP A 214 6.97 -23.00 -18.27
C ASP A 214 5.55 -23.20 -18.81
N PRO A 215 5.32 -23.08 -20.14
CA PRO A 215 4.00 -23.23 -20.73
C PRO A 215 3.44 -24.66 -20.66
N SER A 216 4.25 -25.66 -20.30
CA SER A 216 3.78 -27.03 -20.06
C SER A 216 2.96 -27.15 -18.77
N PHE A 217 3.14 -26.22 -17.82
CA PHE A 217 2.36 -26.18 -16.58
C PHE A 217 1.15 -25.27 -16.71
N THR A 218 0.05 -25.65 -16.05
CA THR A 218 -1.12 -24.77 -15.91
C THR A 218 -1.00 -24.01 -14.60
N CYS A 219 -0.70 -22.72 -14.66
CA CYS A 219 -0.69 -21.86 -13.49
C CYS A 219 -2.06 -21.22 -13.26
N GLN A 220 -2.67 -21.48 -12.10
CA GLN A 220 -3.88 -20.78 -11.68
C GLN A 220 -3.55 -19.81 -10.53
N MET A 221 -3.46 -18.52 -10.86
CA MET A 221 -3.23 -17.48 -9.88
C MET A 221 -4.58 -17.00 -9.32
N PHE A 222 -4.67 -16.84 -8.00
CA PHE A 222 -5.82 -16.22 -7.37
C PHE A 222 -5.38 -15.35 -6.19
N ASN A 223 -6.03 -14.20 -6.03
CA ASN A 223 -5.86 -13.38 -4.83
C ASN A 223 -6.98 -13.70 -3.83
N ARG A 224 -6.63 -13.97 -2.56
CA ARG A 224 -7.59 -14.11 -1.46
C ARG A 224 -7.17 -13.28 -0.27
N ASP A 225 -8.09 -12.45 0.21
CA ASP A 225 -7.93 -11.74 1.48
C ASP A 225 -8.27 -12.69 2.63
N ILE A 226 -7.25 -13.25 3.28
CA ILE A 226 -7.41 -14.09 4.47
C ILE A 226 -7.14 -13.25 5.72
N PRO A 227 -8.13 -13.07 6.62
CA PRO A 227 -7.89 -12.42 7.90
C PRO A 227 -7.07 -13.35 8.81
N TYR A 228 -5.92 -12.89 9.29
CA TYR A 228 -5.01 -13.69 10.13
C TYR A 228 -5.58 -14.10 11.51
N GLY A 229 -6.80 -13.69 11.85
CA GLY A 229 -7.49 -14.13 13.08
C GLY A 229 -8.07 -15.55 13.02
N GLY A 230 -8.29 -16.12 11.84
CA GLY A 230 -8.97 -17.42 11.69
C GLY A 230 -8.08 -18.66 11.73
N CYS A 231 -6.76 -18.50 11.58
CA CYS A 231 -5.82 -19.63 11.45
C CYS A 231 -4.87 -19.80 12.66
N TYR A 232 -4.89 -18.87 13.62
CA TYR A 232 -3.96 -18.83 14.76
C TYR A 232 -4.61 -19.14 16.11
N GLN A 233 -5.72 -19.90 16.15
CA GLN A 233 -6.30 -20.34 17.42
C GLN A 233 -5.51 -21.47 18.13
N LYS A 234 -4.22 -21.64 17.82
CA LYS A 234 -3.35 -22.62 18.51
C LYS A 234 -1.97 -22.13 18.96
N LEU A 235 -1.60 -20.86 18.82
CA LEU A 235 -0.29 -20.40 19.32
C LEU A 235 -0.35 -19.00 19.95
N GLY A 236 -0.50 -18.98 21.29
CA GLY A 236 0.09 -18.02 22.23
C GLY A 236 -0.29 -16.52 22.15
N PRO A 237 -0.45 -15.82 23.29
CA PRO A 237 -0.75 -14.39 23.29
C PRO A 237 0.54 -13.56 23.11
N ASN A 238 0.37 -12.36 22.54
CA ASN A 238 1.35 -11.25 22.45
C ASN A 238 2.34 -11.25 21.28
N ARG A 239 1.82 -10.95 20.09
CA ARG A 239 2.13 -9.73 19.30
C ARG A 239 1.46 -9.84 17.93
N HIS A 240 0.48 -8.98 17.66
CA HIS A 240 -0.29 -9.01 16.42
C HIS A 240 0.51 -8.40 15.26
N ILE A 241 1.08 -9.25 14.40
CA ILE A 241 1.54 -8.86 13.07
C ILE A 241 0.42 -9.23 12.09
N VAL A 242 -0.24 -8.23 11.50
CA VAL A 242 -1.35 -8.43 10.57
C VAL A 242 -0.81 -8.68 9.16
N GLY A 243 -0.26 -9.87 8.90
CA GLY A 243 0.09 -10.31 7.53
C GLY A 243 -1.14 -10.37 6.61
N ARG A 244 -0.97 -10.31 5.29
CA ARG A 244 -1.92 -10.83 4.29
C ARG A 244 -1.12 -11.72 3.35
N ARG A 245 -1.66 -12.87 2.93
CA ARG A 245 -0.95 -13.82 2.06
C ARG A 245 -1.72 -14.00 0.76
N SER A 246 -1.13 -13.60 -0.36
CA SER A 246 -1.53 -14.13 -1.67
C SER A 246 -1.15 -15.62 -1.72
N LEU A 247 -2.12 -16.50 -1.92
CA LEU A 247 -1.91 -17.92 -2.17
C LEU A 247 -1.84 -18.12 -3.69
N ILE A 248 -0.68 -18.56 -4.18
CA ILE A 248 -0.51 -18.97 -5.59
C ILE A 248 -0.60 -20.49 -5.60
N GLY A 249 -1.58 -21.04 -6.31
CA GLY A 249 -1.75 -22.48 -6.48
C GLY A 249 -1.16 -22.94 -7.81
N LEU A 250 -0.32 -23.97 -7.77
CA LEU A 250 0.18 -24.65 -8.96
C LEU A 250 -0.59 -25.96 -9.14
N GLY A 251 -1.09 -26.22 -10.34
CA GLY A 251 -1.71 -27.49 -10.72
C GLY A 251 -1.02 -28.07 -11.95
N SER A 252 -0.52 -29.30 -11.85
CA SER A 252 -0.16 -30.08 -13.06
C SER A 252 -1.43 -30.70 -13.64
N ARG A 253 -1.50 -30.80 -14.96
CA ARG A 253 -2.34 -31.84 -15.59
C ARG A 253 -1.69 -33.21 -15.42
#